data_AF-A0A7V2XBI6-F1
#
_entry.id   AF-A0A7V2XBI6-F1
#
_cell.length_a   1.000
_cell.length_b   1.000
_cell.length_c   1.000
_cell.angle_alpha   90.00
_cell.angle_beta   90.00
_cell.angle_gamma   90.00
#
_symmetry.space_group_name_H-M   'P 1'
#
loop_
_entity.id
_entity.type
_entity.pdbx_description
1 polymer ?
#
loop_
_entity_poly.entity_id
_entity_poly.type
_entity_poly.pdbx_seq_one_letter_code
_entity_poly.pdbx_strand_id
1 'polypeptide(L)'
;MLKKIDPTKTQAWKNLSGHFQKMKDVHLRDLFAADPRRFETFSVRFQDLLVDYSKNRITRETMGLLFALAEEAGLREAIEAMFQGDRINETENRAVLHVALRNRSGSPIYVDGKDVMPGVNAVLEKMKDFSEKVLSGGWRGYSGERIRDLVNIGIGGSDLGPVMVTECLKPYAREGIAVHFVSNVDGTHLAETLKKLNPETTLFIIASKTFTTQETMTNAFSAREWFLARARDPLRVARHFVAISTNEEKVRAFGIDPENRLVFWDWVGGRYSLWSAIGLSIACYLGFENFAELLQGAHEMDRHFREAPRVQAWVKVAPVAAGEGRQVDDHQARVEGAPELAGAIDGAAKQRYRVHRRRRRGWPGTE
;
A
#
# COMPACT_ATOMS: atom_id res chain seq x y z
N MET A 1 9.35 1.15 -24.70
CA MET A 1 9.81 2.27 -23.84
C MET A 1 8.79 3.39 -23.94
N LEU A 2 8.54 4.10 -22.84
CA LEU A 2 7.57 5.19 -22.83
C LEU A 2 8.10 6.39 -23.65
N LYS A 3 7.18 7.18 -24.21
CA LYS A 3 7.53 8.42 -24.89
C LYS A 3 8.12 9.41 -23.86
N LYS A 4 9.27 10.02 -24.17
CA LYS A 4 9.91 11.02 -23.30
C LYS A 4 9.43 12.42 -23.68
N ILE A 5 8.24 12.76 -23.19
CA ILE A 5 7.59 14.05 -23.46
C ILE A 5 7.78 14.95 -22.24
N ASP A 6 8.45 16.09 -22.44
CA ASP A 6 8.53 17.13 -21.43
C ASP A 6 7.19 17.91 -21.44
N PRO A 7 6.35 17.78 -20.38
CA PRO A 7 5.03 18.39 -20.38
C PRO A 7 5.12 19.91 -20.54
N THR A 8 6.21 20.56 -20.10
CA THR A 8 6.36 22.02 -20.15
C THR A 8 6.53 22.57 -21.56
N LYS A 9 6.87 21.71 -22.53
CA LYS A 9 7.08 22.07 -23.94
C LYS A 9 5.87 21.78 -24.84
N THR A 10 4.80 21.23 -24.27
CA THR A 10 3.56 20.89 -24.98
C THR A 10 2.74 22.15 -25.30
N GLN A 11 1.90 22.09 -26.34
CA GLN A 11 1.01 23.20 -26.67
C GLN A 11 -0.08 23.35 -25.60
N ALA A 12 -0.58 22.24 -25.06
CA ALA A 12 -1.48 22.24 -23.91
C ALA A 12 -0.90 22.98 -22.70
N TRP A 13 0.40 22.83 -22.40
CA TRP A 13 1.03 23.56 -21.30
C TRP A 13 1.11 25.07 -21.53
N LYS A 14 1.44 25.49 -22.75
CA LYS A 14 1.40 26.91 -23.14
C LYS A 14 -0.01 27.47 -22.96
N ASN A 15 -1.03 26.72 -23.37
CA ASN A 15 -2.44 27.11 -23.20
C ASN A 15 -2.84 27.18 -21.72
N LEU A 16 -2.45 26.19 -20.90
CA LEU A 16 -2.66 26.19 -19.45
C LEU A 16 -1.98 27.39 -18.77
N SER A 17 -0.77 27.74 -19.19
CA SER A 17 -0.04 28.90 -18.67
C SER A 17 -0.76 30.21 -18.99
N GLY A 18 -1.30 30.35 -20.21
CA GLY A 18 -2.13 31.48 -20.59
C GLY A 18 -3.46 31.52 -19.81
N HIS A 19 -4.10 30.36 -19.62
CA HIS A 19 -5.33 30.22 -18.85
C HIS A 19 -5.13 30.54 -17.37
N PHE A 20 -3.98 30.16 -16.80
CA PHE A 20 -3.61 30.48 -15.42
C PHE A 20 -3.60 31.99 -15.17
N GLN A 21 -3.13 32.80 -16.12
CA GLN A 21 -3.15 34.26 -15.97
C GLN A 21 -4.58 34.83 -15.84
N LYS A 22 -5.59 34.15 -16.39
CA LYS A 22 -7.00 34.51 -16.23
C LYS A 22 -7.59 33.99 -14.92
N MET A 23 -7.16 32.81 -14.47
CA MET A 23 -7.74 32.12 -13.31
C MET A 23 -7.08 32.48 -11.97
N LYS A 24 -5.86 33.02 -11.96
CA LYS A 24 -5.08 33.24 -10.74
C LYS A 24 -5.80 34.14 -9.71
N ASP A 25 -6.57 35.12 -10.18
CA ASP A 25 -7.30 36.09 -9.36
C ASP A 25 -8.79 35.72 -9.17
N VAL A 26 -9.25 34.64 -9.80
CA VAL A 26 -10.65 34.18 -9.67
C VAL A 26 -10.87 33.55 -8.30
N HIS A 27 -11.93 33.97 -7.62
CA HIS A 27 -12.34 33.38 -6.35
C HIS A 27 -13.32 32.22 -6.55
N LEU A 28 -13.16 31.19 -5.73
CA LEU A 28 -14.03 30.01 -5.76
C LEU A 28 -15.50 30.37 -5.49
N ARG A 29 -15.76 31.35 -4.61
CA ARG A 29 -17.12 31.84 -4.31
C ARG A 29 -17.84 32.34 -5.57
N ASP A 30 -17.13 33.08 -6.42
CA ASP A 30 -17.68 33.61 -7.66
C ASP A 30 -18.00 32.49 -8.65
N LEU A 31 -17.15 31.45 -8.70
CA LEU A 31 -17.39 30.27 -9.53
C LEU A 31 -18.65 29.48 -9.11
N PHE A 32 -18.94 29.40 -7.80
CA PHE A 32 -20.18 28.80 -7.30
C PHE A 32 -21.40 29.71 -7.52
N ALA A 33 -21.23 31.03 -7.37
CA ALA A 33 -22.31 31.98 -7.64
C ALA A 33 -22.71 31.99 -9.13
N ALA A 34 -21.73 31.84 -10.03
CA ALA A 34 -21.95 31.84 -11.47
C ALA A 34 -22.50 30.51 -12.03
N ASP A 35 -22.25 29.38 -11.36
CA ASP A 35 -22.75 28.06 -11.77
C ASP A 35 -23.42 27.34 -10.59
N PRO A 36 -24.75 27.46 -10.43
CA PRO A 36 -25.49 26.75 -9.39
C PRO A 36 -25.38 25.22 -9.49
N ARG A 37 -24.99 24.67 -10.66
CA ARG A 37 -24.80 23.23 -10.89
C ARG A 37 -23.33 22.82 -10.92
N ARG A 38 -22.47 23.61 -10.27
CA ARG A 38 -21.03 23.38 -10.25
C ARG A 38 -20.68 22.06 -9.57
N PHE A 39 -21.35 21.74 -8.47
CA PHE A 39 -21.10 20.48 -7.75
C PHE A 39 -21.35 19.27 -8.66
N GLU A 40 -22.48 19.24 -9.37
CA GLU A 40 -22.82 18.17 -10.30
C GLU A 40 -21.87 18.13 -11.50
N THR A 41 -21.41 19.30 -11.98
CA THR A 41 -20.47 19.40 -13.10
C THR A 41 -19.07 18.91 -12.74
N PHE A 42 -18.60 19.16 -11.52
CA PHE A 42 -17.26 18.86 -11.04
C PHE A 42 -17.28 17.83 -9.90
N SER A 43 -18.15 16.84 -10.03
CA SER A 43 -18.13 15.63 -9.21
C SER A 43 -18.21 14.41 -10.11
N VAL A 44 -17.54 13.35 -9.70
CA VAL A 44 -17.65 12.04 -10.35
C VAL A 44 -18.03 11.02 -9.28
N ARG A 45 -19.02 10.19 -9.61
CA ARG A 45 -19.41 9.04 -8.81
C ARG A 45 -18.90 7.77 -9.48
N PHE A 46 -18.22 6.94 -8.72
CA PHE A 46 -17.85 5.58 -9.09
C PHE A 46 -18.36 4.64 -8.00
N GLN A 47 -19.42 3.88 -8.31
CA GLN A 47 -20.16 3.10 -7.32
C GLN A 47 -20.56 3.99 -6.12
N ASP A 48 -20.18 3.58 -4.90
CA ASP A 48 -20.47 4.31 -3.67
C ASP A 48 -19.46 5.44 -3.38
N LEU A 49 -18.39 5.55 -4.18
CA LEU A 49 -17.40 6.62 -4.04
C LEU A 49 -17.84 7.86 -4.82
N LEU A 50 -17.91 9.00 -4.10
CA LEU A 50 -18.12 10.30 -4.71
C LEU A 50 -16.85 11.14 -4.54
N VAL A 51 -16.30 11.61 -5.65
CA VAL A 51 -15.21 12.56 -5.64
C VAL A 51 -15.73 13.92 -6.10
N ASP A 52 -15.82 14.84 -5.15
CA ASP A 52 -16.15 16.24 -5.38
C ASP A 52 -14.85 17.05 -5.57
N TYR A 53 -14.63 17.51 -6.79
CA TYR A 53 -13.53 18.41 -7.13
C TYR A 53 -14.02 19.82 -7.51
N SER A 54 -15.29 20.14 -7.23
CA SER A 54 -15.90 21.45 -7.48
C SER A 54 -15.28 22.58 -6.66
N LYS A 55 -14.69 22.24 -5.50
CA LYS A 55 -14.02 23.18 -4.59
C LYS A 55 -12.57 23.54 -5.00
N ASN A 56 -12.25 23.38 -6.28
CA ASN A 56 -11.00 23.83 -6.89
C ASN A 56 -11.23 25.04 -7.81
N ARG A 57 -10.21 25.87 -8.05
CA ARG A 57 -10.26 27.01 -8.98
C ARG A 57 -10.17 26.53 -10.45
N ILE A 58 -11.19 25.82 -10.88
CA ILE A 58 -11.27 25.17 -12.19
C ILE A 58 -12.58 25.53 -12.90
N THR A 59 -12.54 25.48 -14.22
CA THR A 59 -13.68 25.65 -15.14
C THR A 59 -13.72 24.49 -16.13
N ARG A 60 -14.77 24.41 -16.96
CA ARG A 60 -14.83 23.41 -18.05
C ARG A 60 -13.64 23.56 -19.01
N GLU A 61 -13.25 24.80 -19.31
CA GLU A 61 -12.04 25.13 -20.08
C GLU A 61 -10.78 24.60 -19.38
N THR A 62 -10.64 24.84 -18.07
CA THR A 62 -9.49 24.35 -17.29
C THR A 62 -9.35 22.83 -17.40
N MET A 63 -10.45 22.09 -17.23
CA MET A 63 -10.45 20.64 -17.35
C MET A 63 -10.13 20.17 -18.77
N GLY A 64 -10.68 20.83 -19.79
CA GLY A 64 -10.36 20.54 -21.19
C GLY A 64 -8.87 20.69 -21.49
N LEU A 65 -8.24 21.75 -20.98
CA LEU A 65 -6.81 21.98 -21.14
C LEU A 65 -5.94 20.96 -20.36
N LEU A 66 -6.36 20.54 -19.16
CA LEU A 66 -5.68 19.50 -18.40
C LEU A 66 -5.77 18.13 -19.11
N PHE A 67 -6.92 17.81 -19.71
CA PHE A 67 -7.07 16.60 -20.52
C PHE A 67 -6.19 16.63 -21.78
N ALA A 68 -6.14 17.77 -22.48
CA ALA A 68 -5.24 17.95 -23.60
C ALA A 68 -3.77 17.75 -23.20
N LEU A 69 -3.35 18.22 -22.02
CA LEU A 69 -2.00 17.99 -21.51
C LEU A 69 -1.74 16.49 -21.26
N ALA A 70 -2.71 15.77 -20.68
CA ALA A 70 -2.58 14.34 -20.46
C ALA A 70 -2.48 13.54 -21.78
N GLU A 71 -3.23 13.96 -22.80
CA GLU A 71 -3.18 13.39 -24.15
C GLU A 71 -1.83 13.70 -24.82
N GLU A 72 -1.38 14.97 -24.83
CA GLU A 72 -0.09 15.37 -25.40
C GLU A 72 1.09 14.71 -24.67
N ALA A 73 0.97 14.40 -23.38
CA ALA A 73 1.98 13.67 -22.61
C ALA A 73 1.96 12.14 -22.84
N GLY A 74 1.00 11.61 -23.61
CA GLY A 74 0.89 10.18 -23.90
C GLY A 74 0.48 9.33 -22.70
N LEU A 75 -0.34 9.88 -21.79
CA LEU A 75 -0.73 9.18 -20.56
C LEU A 75 -1.53 7.90 -20.84
N ARG A 76 -2.40 7.90 -21.86
CA ARG A 76 -3.21 6.73 -22.20
C ARG A 76 -2.34 5.56 -22.66
N GLU A 77 -1.35 5.82 -23.49
CA GLU A 77 -0.40 4.80 -23.94
C GLU A 77 0.47 4.30 -22.80
N ALA A 78 0.85 5.16 -21.86
CA ALA A 78 1.60 4.74 -20.67
C ALA A 78 0.77 3.85 -19.74
N ILE A 79 -0.53 4.13 -19.59
CA ILE A 79 -1.47 3.27 -18.86
C ILE A 79 -1.56 1.91 -19.55
N GLU A 80 -1.80 1.87 -20.86
CA GLU A 80 -1.90 0.60 -21.59
C GLU A 80 -0.59 -0.21 -21.51
N ALA A 81 0.57 0.43 -21.67
CA ALA A 81 1.88 -0.22 -21.48
C ALA A 81 2.01 -0.85 -20.08
N MET A 82 1.57 -0.14 -19.03
CA MET A 82 1.54 -0.70 -17.67
C MET A 82 0.67 -1.95 -17.57
N PHE A 83 -0.56 -1.90 -18.10
CA PHE A 83 -1.51 -3.02 -18.04
C PHE A 83 -1.10 -4.22 -18.92
N GLN A 84 -0.29 -3.98 -19.96
CA GLN A 84 0.23 -5.03 -20.84
C GLN A 84 1.49 -5.71 -20.30
N GLY A 85 2.05 -5.22 -19.18
CA GLY A 85 3.27 -5.79 -18.60
C GLY A 85 4.56 -5.28 -19.25
N ASP A 86 4.51 -4.17 -19.98
CA ASP A 86 5.71 -3.56 -20.55
C ASP A 86 6.68 -3.12 -19.46
N ARG A 87 7.97 -3.14 -19.80
CA ARG A 87 9.06 -2.72 -18.91
C ARG A 87 9.14 -1.19 -18.84
N ILE A 88 8.18 -0.59 -18.15
CA ILE A 88 8.06 0.87 -17.99
C ILE A 88 8.91 1.44 -16.84
N ASN A 89 9.37 0.59 -15.92
CA ASN A 89 10.40 0.99 -14.96
C ASN A 89 11.77 0.91 -15.65
N GLU A 90 12.14 1.99 -16.34
CA GLU A 90 13.34 2.03 -17.19
C GLU A 90 14.63 1.80 -16.41
N THR A 91 14.79 2.40 -15.23
CA THR A 91 16.05 2.35 -14.47
C THR A 91 16.38 0.94 -13.97
N GLU A 92 15.35 0.13 -13.70
CA GLU A 92 15.53 -1.26 -13.28
C GLU A 92 15.20 -2.26 -14.40
N ASN A 93 14.78 -1.78 -15.57
CA ASN A 93 14.30 -2.58 -16.70
C ASN A 93 13.25 -3.63 -16.30
N ARG A 94 12.21 -3.21 -15.57
CA ARG A 94 11.15 -4.09 -15.02
C ARG A 94 9.75 -3.68 -15.46
N ALA A 95 8.85 -4.67 -15.51
CA ALA A 95 7.41 -4.42 -15.56
C ALA A 95 6.90 -3.81 -14.25
N VAL A 96 5.76 -3.12 -14.30
CA VAL A 96 5.07 -2.56 -13.13
C VAL A 96 3.63 -3.06 -13.15
N LEU A 97 3.37 -4.17 -12.46
CA LEU A 97 2.17 -4.96 -12.74
C LEU A 97 1.35 -5.34 -11.49
N HIS A 98 1.31 -4.46 -10.50
CA HIS A 98 0.54 -4.68 -9.27
C HIS A 98 -0.97 -4.88 -9.51
N VAL A 99 -1.49 -4.41 -10.64
CA VAL A 99 -2.88 -4.65 -11.10
C VAL A 99 -3.17 -6.14 -11.37
N ALA A 100 -2.15 -6.95 -11.72
CA ALA A 100 -2.34 -8.38 -11.92
C ALA A 100 -2.68 -9.12 -10.62
N LEU A 101 -2.20 -8.64 -9.47
CA LEU A 101 -2.44 -9.24 -8.15
C LEU A 101 -3.92 -9.24 -7.74
N ARG A 102 -4.69 -8.35 -8.35
CA ARG A 102 -6.12 -8.15 -8.08
C ARG A 102 -6.94 -8.24 -9.37
N ASN A 103 -6.43 -8.89 -10.40
CA ASN A 103 -7.20 -9.12 -11.61
C ASN A 103 -8.25 -10.22 -11.37
N ARG A 104 -9.53 -9.84 -11.36
CA ARG A 104 -10.66 -10.76 -11.10
C ARG A 104 -11.40 -11.19 -12.37
N SER A 105 -10.96 -10.71 -13.54
CA SER A 105 -11.60 -11.02 -14.83
C SER A 105 -11.32 -12.43 -15.37
N GLY A 106 -10.35 -13.15 -14.79
CA GLY A 106 -9.86 -14.42 -15.33
C GLY A 106 -9.05 -14.29 -16.64
N SER A 107 -8.86 -13.07 -17.15
CA SER A 107 -8.09 -12.82 -18.37
C SER A 107 -6.58 -12.92 -18.09
N PRO A 108 -5.78 -13.45 -19.02
CA PRO A 108 -4.33 -13.56 -18.86
C PRO A 108 -3.67 -12.18 -18.85
N ILE A 109 -2.57 -12.06 -18.12
CA ILE A 109 -1.69 -10.87 -18.17
C ILE A 109 -0.26 -11.36 -18.31
N TYR A 110 0.46 -10.83 -19.29
CA TYR A 110 1.77 -11.34 -19.67
C TYR A 110 2.90 -10.49 -19.12
N VAL A 111 3.98 -11.13 -18.70
CA VAL A 111 5.29 -10.52 -18.48
C VAL A 111 6.31 -11.37 -19.22
N ASP A 112 7.11 -10.76 -20.10
CA ASP A 112 8.09 -11.45 -20.93
C ASP A 112 7.52 -12.68 -21.67
N GLY A 113 6.29 -12.54 -22.21
CA GLY A 113 5.60 -13.60 -22.96
C GLY A 113 4.96 -14.71 -22.12
N LYS A 114 5.04 -14.63 -20.78
CA LYS A 114 4.45 -15.63 -19.88
C LYS A 114 3.25 -15.05 -19.13
N ASP A 115 2.13 -15.76 -19.15
CA ASP A 115 0.97 -15.42 -18.32
C ASP A 115 1.32 -15.59 -16.83
N VAL A 116 1.15 -14.52 -16.06
CA VAL A 116 1.47 -14.48 -14.63
C VAL A 116 0.28 -14.87 -13.75
N MET A 117 -0.94 -14.86 -14.29
CA MET A 117 -2.17 -15.08 -13.53
C MET A 117 -2.25 -16.44 -12.82
N PRO A 118 -1.81 -17.57 -13.41
CA PRO A 118 -1.77 -18.85 -12.70
C PRO A 118 -0.93 -18.79 -11.42
N GLY A 119 0.22 -18.09 -11.47
CA GLY A 119 1.08 -17.92 -10.30
C GLY A 119 0.46 -17.03 -9.23
N VAL A 120 -0.21 -15.93 -9.64
CA VAL A 120 -0.98 -15.05 -8.75
C VAL A 120 -2.06 -15.84 -8.02
N ASN A 121 -2.89 -16.56 -8.76
CA ASN A 121 -4.01 -17.31 -8.20
C ASN A 121 -3.56 -18.44 -7.28
N ALA A 122 -2.45 -19.12 -7.60
CA ALA A 122 -1.89 -20.16 -6.72
C ALA A 122 -1.42 -19.60 -5.37
N VAL A 123 -0.82 -18.40 -5.35
CA VAL A 123 -0.44 -17.73 -4.10
C VAL A 123 -1.68 -17.28 -3.32
N LEU A 124 -2.70 -16.74 -4.00
CA LEU A 124 -3.95 -16.35 -3.36
C LEU A 124 -4.67 -17.54 -2.73
N GLU A 125 -4.74 -18.70 -3.41
CA GLU A 125 -5.33 -19.91 -2.83
C GLU A 125 -4.52 -20.40 -1.62
N LYS A 126 -3.18 -20.35 -1.70
CA LYS A 126 -2.33 -20.66 -0.54
C LYS A 126 -2.56 -19.72 0.63
N MET A 127 -2.79 -18.42 0.38
CA MET A 127 -3.14 -17.44 1.42
C MET A 127 -4.49 -17.78 2.05
N LYS A 128 -5.48 -18.15 1.22
CA LYS A 128 -6.81 -18.57 1.67
C LYS A 128 -6.71 -19.77 2.61
N ASP A 129 -6.13 -20.87 2.13
CA ASP A 129 -5.92 -22.10 2.90
C ASP A 129 -5.21 -21.83 4.23
N PHE A 130 -4.16 -21.02 4.19
CA PHE A 130 -3.39 -20.68 5.39
C PHE A 130 -4.22 -19.86 6.38
N SER A 131 -4.89 -18.81 5.91
CA SER A 131 -5.71 -17.94 6.76
C SER A 131 -6.88 -18.69 7.38
N GLU A 132 -7.55 -19.57 6.63
CA GLU A 132 -8.62 -20.43 7.13
C GLU A 132 -8.11 -21.43 8.18
N LYS A 133 -6.93 -22.03 7.97
CA LYS A 133 -6.29 -22.91 8.98
C LYS A 133 -5.99 -22.15 10.27
N VAL A 134 -5.47 -20.93 10.18
CA VAL A 134 -5.20 -20.09 11.36
C VAL A 134 -6.51 -19.71 12.07
N LEU A 135 -7.50 -19.23 11.33
CA LEU A 135 -8.78 -18.74 11.86
C LEU A 135 -9.65 -19.85 12.46
N SER A 136 -9.73 -21.02 11.81
CA SER A 136 -10.41 -22.20 12.36
C SER A 136 -9.69 -22.79 13.59
N GLY A 137 -8.42 -22.42 13.80
CA GLY A 137 -7.55 -23.03 14.78
C GLY A 137 -7.00 -24.39 14.36
N GLY A 138 -7.13 -24.79 13.09
CA GLY A 138 -6.42 -25.94 12.55
C GLY A 138 -4.89 -25.77 12.61
N TRP A 139 -4.39 -24.53 12.49
CA TRP A 139 -2.99 -24.20 12.75
C TRP A 139 -2.75 -24.09 14.25
N ARG A 140 -1.98 -25.04 14.80
CA ARG A 140 -1.63 -25.08 16.23
C ARG A 140 -0.18 -24.69 16.46
N GLY A 141 0.05 -23.98 17.56
CA GLY A 141 1.39 -23.73 18.07
C GLY A 141 2.09 -25.03 18.50
N TYR A 142 3.34 -24.90 18.96
CA TYR A 142 4.16 -26.04 19.36
C TYR A 142 3.58 -26.77 20.58
N SER A 143 2.83 -26.09 21.43
CA SER A 143 2.13 -26.65 22.60
C SER A 143 0.78 -27.28 22.26
N GLY A 144 0.30 -27.15 21.02
CA GLY A 144 -1.03 -27.60 20.60
C GLY A 144 -2.12 -26.54 20.76
N GLU A 145 -1.80 -25.36 21.31
CA GLU A 145 -2.74 -24.25 21.47
C GLU A 145 -3.07 -23.56 20.13
N ARG A 146 -4.25 -22.91 20.07
CA ARG A 146 -4.63 -22.07 18.91
C ARG A 146 -3.75 -20.82 18.84
N ILE A 147 -3.34 -20.43 17.64
CA ILE A 147 -2.73 -19.11 17.42
C ILE A 147 -3.73 -18.00 17.74
N ARG A 148 -3.28 -17.01 18.52
CA ARG A 148 -4.07 -15.84 18.91
C ARG A 148 -3.45 -14.53 18.45
N ASP A 149 -2.13 -14.52 18.22
CA ASP A 149 -1.39 -13.32 17.87
C ASP A 149 -0.60 -13.54 16.59
N LEU A 150 -0.74 -12.60 15.65
CA LEU A 150 0.06 -12.51 14.44
C LEU A 150 1.03 -11.33 14.58
N VAL A 151 2.32 -11.54 14.34
CA VAL A 151 3.31 -10.46 14.33
C VAL A 151 3.92 -10.37 12.93
N ASN A 152 3.52 -9.34 12.19
CA ASN A 152 4.11 -9.02 10.89
C ASN A 152 5.42 -8.25 11.09
N ILE A 153 6.53 -8.84 10.65
CA ILE A 153 7.86 -8.21 10.70
C ILE A 153 8.27 -7.83 9.28
N GLY A 154 8.31 -6.54 9.00
CA GLY A 154 8.61 -6.00 7.68
C GLY A 154 8.73 -4.48 7.73
N ILE A 155 9.38 -3.86 6.76
CA ILE A 155 9.55 -2.40 6.71
C ILE A 155 8.99 -1.81 5.41
N GLY A 156 8.52 -0.56 5.48
CA GLY A 156 8.04 0.19 4.33
C GLY A 156 6.85 -0.48 3.66
N GLY A 157 7.02 -0.95 2.42
CA GLY A 157 5.96 -1.62 1.66
C GLY A 157 5.43 -2.91 2.27
N SER A 158 6.28 -3.63 3.03
CA SER A 158 5.90 -4.86 3.73
C SER A 158 5.14 -4.62 5.04
N ASP A 159 4.84 -3.36 5.37
CA ASP A 159 4.27 -2.96 6.66
C ASP A 159 3.13 -1.96 6.50
N LEU A 160 3.38 -0.82 5.86
CA LEU A 160 2.45 0.31 5.80
C LEU A 160 1.08 -0.03 5.19
N GLY A 161 1.06 -0.86 4.14
CA GLY A 161 -0.19 -1.31 3.51
C GLY A 161 -1.01 -2.20 4.44
N PRO A 162 -0.44 -3.31 4.95
CA PRO A 162 -1.07 -4.13 5.99
C PRO A 162 -1.55 -3.38 7.23
N VAL A 163 -0.73 -2.48 7.80
CA VAL A 163 -1.15 -1.62 8.92
C VAL A 163 -2.38 -0.82 8.55
N MET A 164 -2.34 -0.10 7.42
CA MET A 164 -3.43 0.77 6.99
C MET A 164 -4.74 0.00 6.84
N VAL A 165 -4.73 -1.14 6.16
CA VAL A 165 -5.95 -1.92 5.91
C VAL A 165 -6.52 -2.50 7.19
N THR A 166 -5.67 -3.06 8.06
CA THR A 166 -6.13 -3.68 9.31
C THR A 166 -6.70 -2.66 10.29
N GLU A 167 -6.15 -1.45 10.34
CA GLU A 167 -6.73 -0.34 11.12
C GLU A 167 -8.05 0.17 10.51
N CYS A 168 -8.12 0.35 9.19
CA CYS A 168 -9.32 0.86 8.51
C CYS A 168 -10.49 -0.14 8.54
N LEU A 169 -10.20 -1.43 8.46
CA LEU A 169 -11.22 -2.49 8.38
C LEU A 169 -11.37 -3.25 9.70
N LYS A 170 -10.90 -2.69 10.82
CA LYS A 170 -11.04 -3.26 12.15
C LYS A 170 -12.47 -3.72 12.52
N PRO A 171 -13.56 -3.04 12.12
CA PRO A 171 -14.92 -3.54 12.37
C PRO A 171 -15.23 -4.90 11.73
N TYR A 172 -14.47 -5.33 10.73
CA TYR A 172 -14.59 -6.62 10.04
C TYR A 172 -13.60 -7.68 10.58
N ALA A 173 -12.85 -7.36 11.63
CA ALA A 173 -11.86 -8.26 12.21
C ALA A 173 -12.50 -9.54 12.75
N ARG A 174 -11.82 -10.66 12.56
CA ARG A 174 -12.23 -11.96 13.10
C ARG A 174 -11.96 -12.02 14.60
N GLU A 175 -12.90 -12.56 15.35
CA GLU A 175 -12.72 -12.74 16.79
C GLU A 175 -11.61 -13.74 17.11
N GLY A 176 -10.95 -13.52 18.26
CA GLY A 176 -9.93 -14.42 18.78
C GLY A 176 -8.60 -14.41 18.02
N ILE A 177 -8.36 -13.43 17.15
CA ILE A 177 -7.05 -13.18 16.55
C ILE A 177 -6.68 -11.69 16.61
N ALA A 178 -5.45 -11.40 17.02
CA ALA A 178 -4.87 -10.06 17.04
C ALA A 178 -3.72 -9.99 16.04
N VAL A 179 -3.48 -8.81 15.47
CA VAL A 179 -2.37 -8.54 14.57
C VAL A 179 -1.52 -7.40 15.10
N HIS A 180 -0.21 -7.57 15.02
CA HIS A 180 0.82 -6.64 15.48
C HIS A 180 1.82 -6.41 14.36
N PHE A 181 2.37 -5.19 14.27
CA PHE A 181 3.26 -4.78 13.18
C PHE A 181 4.58 -4.27 13.75
N VAL A 182 5.70 -4.88 13.33
CA VAL A 182 7.05 -4.54 13.77
C VAL A 182 7.90 -4.18 12.56
N SER A 183 8.19 -2.89 12.41
CA SER A 183 8.95 -2.37 11.26
C SER A 183 10.22 -1.61 11.61
N ASN A 184 10.20 -0.85 12.71
CA ASN A 184 11.37 -0.12 13.18
C ASN A 184 12.48 -1.06 13.66
N VAL A 185 13.73 -0.73 13.35
CA VAL A 185 14.93 -1.45 13.82
C VAL A 185 15.27 -1.15 15.28
N ASP A 186 14.73 -0.06 15.84
CA ASP A 186 14.79 0.20 17.28
C ASP A 186 14.14 -0.96 18.05
N GLY A 187 14.95 -1.66 18.86
CA GLY A 187 14.54 -2.83 19.62
C GLY A 187 13.38 -2.58 20.59
N THR A 188 13.11 -1.31 20.93
CA THR A 188 11.93 -0.92 21.72
C THR A 188 10.64 -1.39 21.04
N HIS A 189 10.55 -1.30 19.72
CA HIS A 189 9.33 -1.63 19.00
C HIS A 189 8.96 -3.12 19.14
N LEU A 190 9.95 -4.00 18.91
CA LEU A 190 9.78 -5.42 19.10
C LEU A 190 9.56 -5.76 20.58
N ALA A 191 10.38 -5.21 21.49
CA ALA A 191 10.28 -5.50 22.92
C ALA A 191 8.91 -5.15 23.52
N GLU A 192 8.36 -3.96 23.21
CA GLU A 192 7.04 -3.54 23.69
C GLU A 192 5.89 -4.38 23.12
N THR A 193 6.06 -4.87 21.88
CA THR A 193 5.13 -5.80 21.26
C THR A 193 5.17 -7.14 22.00
N LEU A 194 6.35 -7.75 22.12
CA LEU A 194 6.54 -9.09 22.70
C LEU A 194 6.15 -9.19 24.18
N LYS A 195 6.25 -8.10 24.96
CA LYS A 195 5.84 -8.08 26.39
C LYS A 195 4.41 -8.55 26.64
N LYS A 196 3.53 -8.42 25.64
CA LYS A 196 2.11 -8.74 25.74
C LYS A 196 1.76 -10.12 25.16
N LEU A 197 2.73 -10.80 24.54
CA LEU A 197 2.49 -11.99 23.73
C LEU A 197 2.93 -13.26 24.45
N ASN A 198 2.29 -14.37 24.09
CA ASN A 198 2.65 -15.71 24.55
C ASN A 198 3.35 -16.50 23.43
N PRO A 199 4.60 -16.98 23.62
CA PRO A 199 5.32 -17.77 22.61
C PRO A 199 4.57 -19.01 22.11
N GLU A 200 3.68 -19.59 22.92
CA GLU A 200 2.88 -20.77 22.56
C GLU A 200 1.76 -20.47 21.56
N THR A 201 1.32 -19.22 21.47
CA THR A 201 0.14 -18.79 20.67
C THR A 201 0.45 -17.68 19.67
N THR A 202 1.72 -17.33 19.47
CA THR A 202 2.15 -16.24 18.58
C THR A 202 2.74 -16.79 17.30
N LEU A 203 2.25 -16.32 16.15
CA LEU A 203 2.77 -16.64 14.82
C LEU A 203 3.43 -15.40 14.21
N PHE A 204 4.68 -15.54 13.76
CA PHE A 204 5.46 -14.49 13.12
C PHE A 204 5.41 -14.62 11.60
N ILE A 205 5.13 -13.51 10.92
CA ILE A 205 5.14 -13.39 9.46
C ILE A 205 6.34 -12.53 9.06
N ILE A 206 7.37 -13.13 8.48
CA ILE A 206 8.59 -12.42 8.08
C ILE A 206 8.44 -11.95 6.63
N ALA A 207 8.23 -10.66 6.45
CA ALA A 207 7.92 -10.04 5.15
C ALA A 207 9.14 -9.30 4.57
N SER A 208 9.97 -10.02 3.80
CA SER A 208 11.15 -9.48 3.11
C SER A 208 11.38 -10.20 1.78
N LYS A 209 11.34 -9.45 0.67
CA LYS A 209 11.55 -10.00 -0.69
C LYS A 209 12.85 -10.78 -0.80
N THR A 210 13.96 -10.15 -0.39
CA THR A 210 15.31 -10.72 -0.49
C THR A 210 15.67 -11.57 0.71
N PHE A 211 14.93 -11.45 1.81
CA PHE A 211 15.25 -12.02 3.12
C PHE A 211 16.62 -11.56 3.65
N THR A 212 16.99 -10.31 3.33
CA THR A 212 18.27 -9.70 3.73
C THR A 212 18.13 -8.28 4.26
N THR A 213 16.92 -7.71 4.26
CA THR A 213 16.70 -6.35 4.76
C THR A 213 17.14 -6.27 6.20
N GLN A 214 18.08 -5.37 6.51
CA GLN A 214 18.76 -5.34 7.82
C GLN A 214 17.75 -5.20 8.95
N GLU A 215 16.85 -4.21 8.86
CA GLU A 215 15.84 -3.92 9.87
C GLU A 215 14.89 -5.12 10.07
N THR A 216 14.40 -5.72 8.99
CA THR A 216 13.52 -6.89 9.05
C THR A 216 14.23 -8.10 9.66
N MET A 217 15.46 -8.38 9.24
CA MET A 217 16.18 -9.57 9.67
C MET A 217 16.68 -9.45 11.11
N THR A 218 17.12 -8.27 11.54
CA THR A 218 17.44 -8.00 12.95
C THR A 218 16.22 -8.31 13.83
N ASN A 219 15.04 -7.77 13.49
CA ASN A 219 13.82 -8.06 14.24
C ASN A 219 13.41 -9.53 14.16
N ALA A 220 13.54 -10.18 12.99
CA ALA A 220 13.20 -11.59 12.82
C ALA A 220 14.07 -12.51 13.69
N PHE A 221 15.39 -12.27 13.74
CA PHE A 221 16.29 -13.04 14.59
C PHE A 221 16.02 -12.79 16.08
N SER A 222 15.79 -11.54 16.50
CA SER A 222 15.41 -11.24 17.88
C SER A 222 14.07 -11.87 18.29
N ALA A 223 13.07 -11.90 17.40
CA ALA A 223 11.81 -12.59 17.65
C ALA A 223 12.00 -14.11 17.77
N ARG A 224 12.88 -14.69 16.94
CA ARG A 224 13.24 -16.11 17.00
C ARG A 224 13.96 -16.46 18.30
N GLU A 225 14.88 -15.62 18.76
CA GLU A 225 15.56 -15.80 20.04
C GLU A 225 14.57 -15.75 21.21
N TRP A 226 13.67 -14.77 21.22
CA TRP A 226 12.60 -14.67 22.22
C TRP A 226 11.71 -15.92 22.24
N PHE A 227 11.33 -16.41 21.06
CA PHE A 227 10.52 -17.63 20.93
C PHE A 227 11.27 -18.87 21.46
N LEU A 228 12.52 -19.05 21.05
CA LEU A 228 13.34 -20.22 21.43
C LEU A 228 13.73 -20.23 22.90
N ALA A 229 13.81 -19.07 23.56
CA ALA A 229 14.02 -18.99 25.00
C ALA A 229 12.93 -19.76 25.78
N ARG A 230 11.70 -19.84 25.24
CA ARG A 230 10.59 -20.59 25.81
C ARG A 230 10.41 -21.97 25.17
N ALA A 231 10.43 -22.06 23.83
CA ALA A 231 10.18 -23.31 23.10
C ALA A 231 11.32 -24.34 23.23
N ARG A 232 12.56 -23.88 23.47
CA ARG A 232 13.78 -24.68 23.69
C ARG A 232 14.18 -25.68 22.60
N ASP A 233 13.45 -25.73 21.49
CA ASP A 233 13.67 -26.65 20.37
C ASP A 233 13.59 -25.89 19.03
N PRO A 234 14.70 -25.81 18.27
CA PRO A 234 14.74 -25.13 16.97
C PRO A 234 13.73 -25.67 15.95
N LEU A 235 13.32 -26.94 16.04
CA LEU A 235 12.34 -27.53 15.11
C LEU A 235 10.94 -26.90 15.28
N ARG A 236 10.68 -26.22 16.40
CA ARG A 236 9.40 -25.54 16.66
C ARG A 236 9.23 -24.25 15.88
N VAL A 237 10.31 -23.71 15.31
CA VAL A 237 10.27 -22.51 14.44
C VAL A 237 9.30 -22.73 13.27
N ALA A 238 9.27 -23.92 12.68
CA ALA A 238 8.41 -24.24 11.53
C ALA A 238 6.90 -24.03 11.80
N ARG A 239 6.45 -24.07 13.07
CA ARG A 239 5.05 -23.84 13.45
C ARG A 239 4.71 -22.39 13.81
N HIS A 240 5.73 -21.57 14.07
CA HIS A 240 5.58 -20.21 14.60
C HIS A 240 6.17 -19.13 13.69
N PHE A 241 6.79 -19.50 12.58
CA PHE A 241 7.35 -18.55 11.62
C PHE A 241 6.95 -18.96 10.21
N VAL A 242 6.43 -17.99 9.45
CA VAL A 242 6.19 -18.08 8.01
C VAL A 242 6.93 -16.96 7.30
N ALA A 243 7.21 -17.12 6.01
CA ALA A 243 7.99 -16.16 5.24
C ALA A 243 7.24 -15.70 3.99
N ILE A 244 7.33 -14.40 3.69
CA ILE A 244 6.92 -13.84 2.40
C ILE A 244 8.21 -13.37 1.70
N SER A 245 8.74 -14.23 0.83
CA SER A 245 10.09 -14.09 0.27
C SER A 245 10.30 -14.93 -1.00
N THR A 246 11.13 -14.42 -1.91
CA THR A 246 11.61 -15.19 -3.07
C THR A 246 12.86 -16.02 -2.76
N ASN A 247 13.50 -15.83 -1.60
CA ASN A 247 14.77 -16.47 -1.24
C ASN A 247 14.54 -17.73 -0.39
N GLU A 248 14.34 -18.87 -1.04
CA GLU A 248 14.07 -20.14 -0.34
C GLU A 248 15.23 -20.60 0.55
N GLU A 249 16.47 -20.46 0.09
CA GLU A 249 17.66 -20.89 0.82
C GLU A 249 17.76 -20.20 2.18
N LYS A 250 17.58 -18.87 2.22
CA LYS A 250 17.63 -18.10 3.47
C LYS A 250 16.44 -18.37 4.39
N VAL A 251 15.26 -18.63 3.83
CA VAL A 251 14.08 -19.03 4.60
C VAL A 251 14.32 -20.38 5.29
N ARG A 252 14.87 -21.36 4.57
CA ARG A 252 15.25 -22.67 5.11
C ARG A 252 16.35 -22.54 6.17
N ALA A 253 17.37 -21.73 5.91
CA ALA A 253 18.47 -21.49 6.86
C ALA A 253 17.99 -20.81 8.16
N PHE A 254 16.93 -20.01 8.10
CA PHE A 254 16.29 -19.45 9.29
C PHE A 254 15.55 -20.50 10.14
N GLY A 255 15.17 -21.63 9.55
CA GLY A 255 14.40 -22.71 10.18
C GLY A 255 12.90 -22.67 9.87
N ILE A 256 12.47 -21.86 8.89
CA ILE A 256 11.10 -21.86 8.40
C ILE A 256 10.95 -22.99 7.39
N ASP A 257 9.82 -23.71 7.47
CA ASP A 257 9.45 -24.70 6.47
C ASP A 257 9.25 -24.01 5.10
N PRO A 258 9.92 -24.46 4.02
CA PRO A 258 9.68 -23.94 2.68
C PRO A 258 8.22 -23.99 2.24
N GLU A 259 7.41 -24.93 2.76
CA GLU A 259 5.97 -24.97 2.51
C GLU A 259 5.24 -23.78 3.14
N ASN A 260 5.81 -23.16 4.18
CA ASN A 260 5.31 -21.95 4.83
C ASN A 260 5.86 -20.66 4.20
N ARG A 261 6.48 -20.77 3.03
CA ARG A 261 6.94 -19.64 2.22
C ARG A 261 5.88 -19.26 1.20
N LEU A 262 5.52 -17.99 1.15
CA LEU A 262 4.74 -17.39 0.08
C LEU A 262 5.65 -16.49 -0.75
N VAL A 263 5.42 -16.47 -2.07
CA VAL A 263 6.22 -15.68 -3.02
C VAL A 263 5.44 -14.50 -3.56
N PHE A 264 6.18 -13.53 -4.06
CA PHE A 264 5.67 -12.47 -4.92
C PHE A 264 6.77 -12.05 -5.89
N TRP A 265 6.40 -11.32 -6.95
CA TRP A 265 7.26 -11.16 -8.12
C TRP A 265 8.10 -9.88 -8.10
N ASP A 266 9.08 -9.81 -9.00
CA ASP A 266 9.97 -8.68 -9.18
C ASP A 266 9.22 -7.40 -9.61
N TRP A 267 8.22 -7.53 -10.48
CA TRP A 267 7.32 -6.49 -10.97
C TRP A 267 6.34 -5.93 -9.93
N VAL A 268 6.32 -6.51 -8.72
CA VAL A 268 5.60 -5.96 -7.57
C VAL A 268 6.53 -5.03 -6.80
N GLY A 269 6.30 -3.73 -6.94
CA GLY A 269 6.97 -2.71 -6.14
C GLY A 269 6.50 -2.75 -4.68
N GLY A 270 7.41 -2.54 -3.72
CA GLY A 270 7.08 -2.67 -2.29
C GLY A 270 5.90 -1.80 -1.84
N ARG A 271 5.83 -0.53 -2.26
CA ARG A 271 4.70 0.37 -1.92
C ARG A 271 3.37 -0.01 -2.59
N TYR A 272 3.37 -1.00 -3.49
CA TYR A 272 2.19 -1.52 -4.18
C TYR A 272 1.96 -3.01 -3.87
N SER A 273 2.57 -3.56 -2.81
CA SER A 273 2.61 -5.01 -2.58
C SER A 273 1.47 -5.56 -1.73
N LEU A 274 0.66 -4.73 -1.05
CA LEU A 274 -0.36 -5.20 -0.10
C LEU A 274 -1.35 -6.21 -0.70
N TRP A 275 -1.55 -6.18 -2.01
CA TRP A 275 -2.44 -7.07 -2.77
C TRP A 275 -1.84 -8.47 -3.03
N SER A 276 -0.55 -8.64 -2.76
CA SER A 276 0.18 -9.91 -2.91
C SER A 276 0.19 -10.71 -1.60
N ALA A 277 1.07 -11.71 -1.50
CA ALA A 277 1.39 -12.40 -0.25
C ALA A 277 1.71 -11.47 0.93
N ILE A 278 2.16 -10.23 0.70
CA ILE A 278 2.34 -9.21 1.76
C ILE A 278 1.02 -8.95 2.52
N GLY A 279 -0.13 -9.11 1.88
CA GLY A 279 -1.45 -9.01 2.51
C GLY A 279 -1.85 -10.21 3.37
N LEU A 280 -0.97 -11.20 3.61
CA LEU A 280 -1.32 -12.39 4.39
C LEU A 280 -1.81 -12.05 5.80
N SER A 281 -1.19 -11.07 6.46
CA SER A 281 -1.62 -10.59 7.79
C SER A 281 -3.04 -9.99 7.74
N ILE A 282 -3.41 -9.33 6.63
CA ILE A 282 -4.77 -8.82 6.40
C ILE A 282 -5.75 -9.99 6.26
N ALA A 283 -5.42 -10.98 5.42
CA ALA A 283 -6.29 -12.14 5.19
C ALA A 283 -6.51 -12.95 6.48
N CYS A 284 -5.47 -13.16 7.29
CA CYS A 284 -5.61 -13.83 8.58
C CYS A 284 -6.38 -13.01 9.62
N TYR A 285 -6.38 -11.67 9.52
CA TYR A 285 -7.06 -10.80 10.48
C TYR A 285 -8.54 -10.58 10.14
N LEU A 286 -8.85 -10.36 8.86
CA LEU A 286 -10.21 -10.05 8.37
C LEU A 286 -10.97 -11.28 7.85
N GLY A 287 -10.27 -12.39 7.58
CA GLY A 287 -10.79 -13.49 6.78
C GLY A 287 -10.48 -13.31 5.29
N PHE A 288 -10.27 -14.41 4.57
CA PHE A 288 -9.89 -14.35 3.16
C PHE A 288 -11.02 -13.78 2.28
N GLU A 289 -12.27 -14.01 2.64
CA GLU A 289 -13.44 -13.49 1.92
C GLU A 289 -13.42 -11.96 1.88
N ASN A 290 -13.18 -11.32 3.03
CA ASN A 290 -13.03 -9.86 3.10
C ASN A 290 -11.78 -9.36 2.35
N PHE A 291 -10.69 -10.13 2.36
CA PHE A 291 -9.52 -9.81 1.54
C PHE A 291 -9.83 -9.93 0.04
N ALA A 292 -10.64 -10.91 -0.37
CA ALA A 292 -11.07 -11.09 -1.74
C ALA A 292 -11.98 -9.94 -2.22
N GLU A 293 -12.86 -9.43 -1.36
CA GLU A 293 -13.66 -8.22 -1.62
C GLU A 293 -12.78 -6.97 -1.76
N LEU A 294 -11.74 -6.83 -0.92
CA LEU A 294 -10.75 -5.75 -1.06
C LEU A 294 -10.02 -5.82 -2.43
N LEU A 295 -9.66 -7.02 -2.89
CA LEU A 295 -9.09 -7.22 -4.22
C LEU A 295 -10.11 -6.86 -5.32
N GLN A 296 -11.38 -7.22 -5.13
CA GLN A 296 -12.45 -6.94 -6.08
C GLN A 296 -12.66 -5.43 -6.27
N GLY A 297 -12.80 -4.65 -5.19
CA GLY A 297 -12.95 -3.19 -5.30
C GLY A 297 -11.76 -2.51 -5.98
N ALA A 298 -10.54 -3.00 -5.72
CA ALA A 298 -9.35 -2.50 -6.40
C ALA A 298 -9.29 -2.89 -7.88
N HIS A 299 -9.78 -4.08 -8.26
CA HIS A 299 -9.93 -4.49 -9.65
C HIS A 299 -10.86 -3.56 -10.43
N GLU A 300 -11.99 -3.22 -9.82
CA GLU A 300 -13.01 -2.37 -10.43
C GLU A 300 -12.48 -0.95 -10.63
N MET A 301 -11.71 -0.44 -9.67
CA MET A 301 -11.01 0.84 -9.82
C MET A 301 -9.92 0.79 -10.90
N ASP A 302 -9.18 -0.32 -11.02
CA ASP A 302 -8.19 -0.50 -12.09
C ASP A 302 -8.85 -0.49 -13.47
N ARG A 303 -9.99 -1.17 -13.62
CA ARG A 303 -10.82 -1.15 -14.84
C ARG A 303 -11.29 0.27 -15.14
N HIS A 304 -11.82 0.98 -14.15
CA HIS A 304 -12.23 2.36 -14.32
C HIS A 304 -11.07 3.26 -14.77
N PHE A 305 -9.91 3.15 -14.11
CA PHE A 305 -8.71 3.91 -14.46
C PHE A 305 -8.22 3.63 -15.88
N ARG A 306 -8.25 2.37 -16.32
CA ARG A 306 -7.84 1.97 -17.65
C ARG A 306 -8.81 2.43 -18.73
N GLU A 307 -10.12 2.35 -18.48
CA GLU A 307 -11.12 2.36 -19.55
C GLU A 307 -11.96 3.63 -19.64
N ALA A 308 -12.01 4.44 -18.57
CA ALA A 308 -12.79 5.66 -18.58
C ALA A 308 -12.48 6.51 -19.84
N PRO A 309 -13.51 7.05 -20.54
CA PRO A 309 -13.33 7.78 -21.80
C PRO A 309 -12.42 9.00 -21.70
N ARG A 310 -12.38 9.59 -20.51
CA ARG A 310 -11.40 10.62 -20.17
C ARG A 310 -10.48 9.98 -19.16
N VAL A 311 -9.17 10.13 -19.35
CA VAL A 311 -8.25 9.92 -18.25
C VAL A 311 -8.63 10.99 -17.23
N GLN A 312 -9.48 10.61 -16.29
CA GLN A 312 -9.73 11.40 -15.11
C GLN A 312 -8.43 11.33 -14.36
N ALA A 313 -7.55 12.28 -14.68
CA ALA A 313 -6.38 12.53 -13.90
C ALA A 313 -6.93 12.88 -12.51
N TRP A 314 -7.00 11.90 -11.62
CA TRP A 314 -7.09 12.06 -10.17
C TRP A 314 -5.80 12.72 -9.62
N VAL A 315 -5.10 13.45 -10.48
CA VAL A 315 -4.00 14.32 -10.19
C VAL A 315 -4.62 15.48 -9.44
N LYS A 316 -4.38 15.46 -8.12
CA LYS A 316 -4.42 16.66 -7.30
C LYS A 316 -3.86 17.80 -8.16
N VAL A 317 -4.67 18.80 -8.46
CA VAL A 317 -4.23 20.04 -9.07
C VAL A 317 -3.34 20.74 -8.04
N ALA A 318 -2.14 20.20 -7.82
CA ALA A 318 -1.06 20.91 -7.18
C ALA A 318 -0.76 22.12 -8.08
N PRO A 319 -0.39 23.28 -7.53
CA PRO A 319 -0.16 24.47 -8.32
C PRO A 319 1.05 24.23 -9.23
N VAL A 320 0.77 23.80 -10.46
CA VAL A 320 1.75 23.59 -11.52
C VAL A 320 2.34 24.93 -12.01
N ALA A 321 1.79 26.06 -11.57
CA ALA A 321 2.14 27.39 -12.06
C ALA A 321 3.10 28.21 -11.17
N ALA A 322 3.73 27.64 -10.14
CA ALA A 322 4.76 28.35 -9.37
C ALA A 322 6.15 27.84 -9.74
N GLY A 323 6.75 28.47 -10.76
CA GLY A 323 8.17 28.33 -11.11
C GLY A 323 9.12 28.97 -10.07
N GLU A 324 8.83 28.84 -8.79
CA GLU A 324 9.70 29.26 -7.71
C GLU A 324 9.89 28.08 -6.76
N GLY A 325 11.15 27.76 -6.47
CA GLY A 325 11.57 26.70 -5.56
C GLY A 325 11.03 26.90 -4.15
N ARG A 326 9.77 26.54 -3.93
CA ARG A 326 9.29 26.19 -2.59
C ARG A 326 9.68 24.75 -2.37
N GLN A 327 10.70 24.58 -1.53
CA GLN A 327 10.85 23.39 -0.71
C GLN A 327 9.45 22.92 -0.31
N VAL A 328 9.13 21.68 -0.70
CA VAL A 328 7.96 20.98 -0.19
C VAL A 328 8.21 20.87 1.31
N ASP A 329 7.61 21.78 2.08
CA ASP A 329 7.57 21.69 3.53
C ASP A 329 6.83 20.39 3.86
N ASP A 330 7.54 19.48 4.53
CA ASP A 330 7.23 18.04 4.70
C ASP A 330 6.09 17.78 5.71
N HIS A 331 5.08 18.66 5.75
CA HIS A 331 4.05 18.67 6.80
C HIS A 331 2.59 18.81 6.32
N GLN A 332 2.28 18.56 5.05
CA GLN A 332 0.87 18.52 4.61
C GLN A 332 0.48 17.21 3.91
N ALA A 333 0.52 16.12 4.66
CA ALA A 333 -0.44 15.03 4.47
C ALA A 333 -1.80 15.48 5.05
N ARG A 334 -2.61 16.15 4.24
CA ARG A 334 -4.02 16.42 4.59
C ARG A 334 -4.89 15.35 3.95
N VAL A 335 -5.41 14.46 4.79
CA VAL A 335 -6.59 13.64 4.51
C VAL A 335 -7.79 14.53 4.83
N GLU A 336 -8.47 15.04 3.79
CA GLU A 336 -9.77 15.69 3.95
C GLU A 336 -10.82 14.78 3.31
N GLY A 337 -11.52 14.00 4.15
CA GLY A 337 -12.61 13.10 3.74
C GLY A 337 -13.11 12.21 4.90
N ALA A 338 -14.42 12.25 5.16
CA ALA A 338 -15.24 11.45 6.09
C ALA A 338 -14.66 11.19 7.51
N PRO A 339 -15.21 11.79 8.59
CA PRO A 339 -14.69 11.64 9.96
C PRO A 339 -14.54 10.19 10.43
N GLU A 340 -15.40 9.29 9.94
CA GLU A 340 -15.46 7.89 10.36
C GLU A 340 -14.34 7.01 9.74
N LEU A 341 -13.84 7.35 8.54
CA LEU A 341 -12.68 6.69 7.92
C LEU A 341 -11.36 7.47 8.18
N ALA A 342 -11.44 8.78 8.35
CA ALA A 342 -10.28 9.64 8.59
C ALA A 342 -9.50 9.25 9.86
N GLY A 343 -10.18 8.81 10.93
CA GLY A 343 -9.53 8.39 12.17
C GLY A 343 -8.63 7.16 12.00
N ALA A 344 -9.06 6.18 11.19
CA ALA A 344 -8.28 4.97 10.92
C ALA A 344 -7.12 5.22 9.93
N ILE A 345 -7.36 6.06 8.91
CA ILE A 345 -6.32 6.49 7.97
C ILE A 345 -5.27 7.37 8.66
N ASP A 346 -5.67 8.23 9.61
CA ASP A 346 -4.76 9.08 10.41
C ASP A 346 -3.87 8.24 11.35
N GLY A 347 -4.37 7.13 11.89
CA GLY A 347 -3.56 6.15 12.65
C GLY A 347 -2.41 5.57 11.81
N ALA A 348 -2.70 5.18 10.57
CA ALA A 348 -1.71 4.66 9.62
C ALA A 348 -0.76 5.75 9.09
N ALA A 349 -1.25 6.99 8.92
CA ALA A 349 -0.43 8.13 8.52
C ALA A 349 0.52 8.61 9.63
N LYS A 350 0.10 8.57 10.90
CA LYS A 350 0.90 8.99 12.08
C LYS A 350 2.10 8.09 12.37
N GLN A 351 2.08 6.83 11.93
CA GLN A 351 3.26 5.96 12.04
C GLN A 351 4.43 6.39 11.14
N ARG A 352 4.24 7.32 10.20
CA ARG A 352 5.34 7.79 9.34
C ARG A 352 6.44 8.54 10.08
N TYR A 353 6.19 9.23 11.20
CA TYR A 353 7.25 9.87 11.98
C TYR A 353 6.80 10.11 13.43
N ARG A 354 7.35 9.33 14.38
CA ARG A 354 7.32 9.69 15.82
C ARG A 354 8.73 9.65 16.41
N VAL A 355 9.63 10.49 15.87
CA VAL A 355 10.85 10.86 16.59
C VAL A 355 10.54 12.08 17.45
N HIS A 356 10.27 11.86 18.74
CA HIS A 356 10.19 12.96 19.71
C HIS A 356 11.60 13.52 19.96
N ARG A 357 12.02 14.54 19.19
CA ARG A 357 13.08 15.43 19.66
C ARG A 357 12.52 16.27 20.82
N ARG A 358 12.69 15.79 22.05
CA ARG A 358 12.57 16.63 23.25
C ARG A 358 13.63 17.73 23.12
N ARG A 359 13.20 18.97 22.86
CA ARG A 359 14.02 20.16 23.13
C ARG A 359 14.39 20.10 24.62
N ARG A 360 15.68 19.94 24.92
CA ARG A 360 16.21 20.17 26.28
C ARG A 360 15.86 21.62 26.65
N ARG A 361 14.96 21.80 27.61
CA ARG A 361 14.84 23.06 28.34
C ARG A 361 16.09 23.19 29.19
N GLY A 362 16.82 24.29 29.02
CA GLY A 362 17.93 24.65 29.89
C GLY A 362 17.44 24.74 31.33
N TRP A 363 18.21 24.16 32.24
CA TRP A 363 18.05 24.36 33.68
C TRP A 363 18.75 25.68 34.06
N PRO A 364 18.17 26.53 34.92
CA PRO A 364 18.86 27.70 35.48
C PRO A 364 19.99 27.25 36.42
N GLY A 365 21.06 28.04 36.49
CA GLY A 365 22.35 27.69 37.11
C GLY A 365 22.44 27.78 38.65
N THR A 366 23.67 28.15 39.09
CA THR A 366 24.31 28.19 40.43
C THR A 366 24.97 26.86 40.82
N GLU A 367 26.28 26.77 41.14
CA GLU A 367 27.32 27.74 41.54
C GLU A 367 28.62 27.62 40.71
#